data_AF-A0A3E2N8Z8-F1
#
_entry.id   AF-A0A3E2N8Z8-F1
#
_cell.length_a   1.000
_cell.length_b   1.000
_cell.length_c   1.000
_cell.angle_alpha   90.00
_cell.angle_beta   90.00
_cell.angle_gamma   90.00
#
_symmetry.space_group_name_H-M   'P 1'
#
loop_
_entity.id
_entity.type
_entity.pdbx_description
1 polymer ?
#
loop_
_entity_poly.entity_id
_entity_poly.type
_entity_poly.pdbx_seq_one_letter_code
_entity_poly.pdbx_strand_id
1 'polypeptide(L)'
;MAGNEDKEGMKRLLKHMENIGFYEMPCSGGNHLAKTGGLAEHSLNVTRYALSLLNAWYEEPYISQWTDSVIVCGLLHDLGKCGQFQKPGYVPNIVKDGRPTKADPVQKYKQSESKPFKVNPDLLNVPHEIRSVTIINEYIALTEEEYHAILYHNGLYGPLYREINGKETALYMILHFADMWCSRIVEEGDDNAECDIN
;
A
#
# COMPACT_ATOMS: atom_id res chain seq x y z
N MET A 1 1.47 -11.61 21.87
CA MET A 1 0.86 -10.26 21.97
C MET A 1 1.79 -9.30 22.69
N ALA A 2 2.89 -8.86 22.05
CA ALA A 2 3.85 -7.94 22.68
C ALA A 2 4.59 -7.04 21.66
N GLY A 3 3.93 -6.61 20.56
CA GLY A 3 4.54 -5.78 19.52
C GLY A 3 4.26 -4.27 19.60
N ASN A 4 3.10 -3.87 20.16
CA ASN A 4 2.57 -2.50 20.01
C ASN A 4 2.79 -1.54 21.19
N GLU A 5 3.65 -1.88 22.14
CA GLU A 5 3.87 -1.03 23.32
C GLU A 5 4.98 0.03 23.14
N ASP A 6 5.79 -0.04 22.07
CA ASP A 6 6.85 0.95 21.79
C ASP A 6 6.29 2.25 21.17
N LYS A 7 5.76 3.11 22.03
CA LYS A 7 5.23 4.43 21.64
C LYS A 7 6.28 5.33 20.98
N GLU A 8 7.53 5.26 21.41
CA GLU A 8 8.59 6.09 20.82
C GLU A 8 9.02 5.55 19.46
N GLY A 9 9.09 4.22 19.30
CA GLY A 9 9.24 3.55 18.01
C GLY A 9 8.16 3.95 17.01
N MET A 10 6.89 3.92 17.44
CA MET A 10 5.77 4.33 16.61
C MET A 10 5.85 5.81 16.20
N LYS A 11 6.22 6.73 17.12
CA LYS A 11 6.43 8.15 16.76
C LYS A 11 7.54 8.32 15.72
N ARG A 12 8.64 7.57 15.86
CA ARG A 12 9.74 7.59 14.87
C ARG A 12 9.28 7.03 13.53
N LEU A 13 8.48 5.96 13.52
CA LEU A 13 7.90 5.38 12.31
C LEU A 13 6.99 6.39 11.60
N LEU A 14 6.06 7.03 12.31
CA LEU A 14 5.18 8.06 11.75
C LEU A 14 6.00 9.21 11.15
N LYS A 15 7.05 9.66 11.85
CA LYS A 15 7.94 10.68 11.31
C LYS A 15 8.69 10.21 10.07
N HIS A 16 9.10 8.95 10.04
CA HIS A 16 9.72 8.36 8.85
C HIS A 16 8.75 8.30 7.67
N MET A 17 7.49 7.90 7.89
CA MET A 17 6.44 7.88 6.87
C MET A 17 6.25 9.25 6.22
N GLU A 18 6.21 10.33 7.01
CA GLU A 18 6.21 11.71 6.50
C GLU A 18 7.45 11.98 5.63
N ASN A 19 8.64 11.65 6.13
CA ASN A 19 9.90 11.97 5.46
C ASN A 19 10.10 11.23 4.13
N ILE A 20 9.54 10.02 3.99
CA ILE A 20 9.59 9.23 2.74
C ILE A 20 8.40 9.51 1.81
N GLY A 21 7.52 10.46 2.17
CA GLY A 21 6.41 10.90 1.33
C GLY A 21 5.23 9.94 1.27
N PHE A 22 4.97 9.16 2.33
CA PHE A 22 3.86 8.20 2.36
C PHE A 22 2.49 8.85 2.09
N TYR A 23 2.29 10.07 2.58
CA TYR A 23 1.03 10.81 2.44
C TYR A 23 0.85 11.47 1.08
N GLU A 24 1.88 11.45 0.23
CA GLU A 24 1.87 12.02 -1.13
C GLU A 24 2.05 10.95 -2.21
N MET A 25 2.61 9.79 -1.86
CA MET A 25 2.88 8.69 -2.79
C MET A 25 1.56 8.17 -3.42
N PRO A 26 1.55 7.88 -4.74
CA PRO A 26 0.43 7.17 -5.35
C PRO A 26 0.40 5.72 -4.88
N CYS A 27 -0.79 5.11 -4.86
CA CYS A 27 -0.92 3.68 -4.56
C CYS A 27 -0.37 2.80 -5.69
N SER A 28 -0.52 3.26 -6.93
CA SER A 28 -0.14 2.52 -8.13
C SER A 28 0.32 3.45 -9.26
N GLY A 29 0.87 2.87 -10.34
CA GLY A 29 1.33 3.65 -11.50
C GLY A 29 0.20 4.21 -12.37
N GLY A 30 -0.94 3.51 -12.43
CA GLY A 30 -2.06 3.81 -13.32
C GLY A 30 -3.26 2.89 -13.12
N ASN A 31 -3.37 2.25 -11.95
CA ASN A 31 -4.54 1.47 -11.55
C ASN A 31 -5.29 2.29 -10.46
N HIS A 32 -5.93 1.61 -9.51
CA HIS A 32 -6.55 2.23 -8.35
C HIS A 32 -5.63 3.24 -7.65
N LEU A 33 -6.23 4.38 -7.27
CA LEU A 33 -5.60 5.47 -6.53
C LEU A 33 -4.21 5.87 -7.08
N ALA A 34 -4.06 5.91 -8.41
CA ALA A 34 -2.88 6.47 -9.10
C ALA A 34 -2.87 8.01 -9.06
N LYS A 35 -3.08 8.59 -7.88
CA LYS A 35 -3.15 10.03 -7.58
C LYS A 35 -2.26 10.33 -6.38
N THR A 36 -1.83 11.59 -6.23
CA THR A 36 -1.09 12.03 -5.03
C THR A 36 -1.87 11.68 -3.76
N GLY A 37 -1.21 11.05 -2.80
CA GLY A 37 -1.80 10.61 -1.53
C GLY A 37 -2.63 9.33 -1.62
N GLY A 38 -2.73 8.71 -2.80
CA GLY A 38 -3.47 7.48 -3.01
C GLY A 38 -3.00 6.31 -2.14
N LEU A 39 -1.71 6.25 -1.78
CA LEU A 39 -1.18 5.17 -0.93
C LEU A 39 -1.74 5.21 0.50
N ALA A 40 -1.82 6.40 1.09
CA ALA A 40 -2.38 6.58 2.43
C ALA A 40 -3.90 6.34 2.44
N GLU A 41 -4.60 6.80 1.41
CA GLU A 41 -6.03 6.54 1.22
C GLU A 41 -6.31 5.03 1.10
N HIS A 42 -5.52 4.33 0.28
CA HIS A 42 -5.60 2.89 0.12
C HIS A 42 -5.38 2.15 1.45
N SER A 43 -4.30 2.46 2.16
CA SER A 43 -3.98 1.83 3.44
C SER A 43 -5.09 2.01 4.48
N LEU A 44 -5.72 3.19 4.52
CA LEU A 44 -6.85 3.46 5.40
C LEU A 44 -8.10 2.66 5.00
N ASN A 45 -8.40 2.57 3.69
CA ASN A 45 -9.50 1.74 3.19
C ASN A 45 -9.30 0.28 3.57
N VAL A 46 -8.11 -0.27 3.31
CA VAL A 46 -7.76 -1.66 3.64
C VAL A 46 -7.92 -1.91 5.14
N THR A 47 -7.45 -1.02 6.01
CA THR A 47 -7.67 -1.16 7.47
C THR A 47 -9.15 -1.23 7.84
N ARG A 48 -10.00 -0.36 7.25
CA ARG A 48 -11.44 -0.33 7.54
C ARG A 48 -12.13 -1.64 7.14
N TYR A 49 -11.85 -2.12 5.93
CA TYR A 49 -12.42 -3.37 5.44
C TYR A 49 -11.86 -4.59 6.18
N ALA A 50 -10.58 -4.60 6.53
CA ALA A 50 -9.96 -5.65 7.32
C ALA A 50 -10.59 -5.76 8.72
N LEU A 51 -10.84 -4.63 9.39
CA LEU A 51 -11.58 -4.61 10.66
C LEU A 51 -13.03 -5.08 10.48
N SER A 52 -13.66 -4.77 9.36
CA SER A 52 -15.03 -5.23 9.07
C SER A 52 -15.08 -6.75 8.89
N LEU A 53 -14.09 -7.33 8.21
CA LEU A 53 -13.94 -8.79 8.08
C LEU A 53 -13.65 -9.44 9.44
N LEU A 54 -12.78 -8.85 10.27
CA LEU A 54 -12.52 -9.33 11.62
C LEU A 54 -13.81 -9.44 12.43
N ASN A 55 -14.62 -8.37 12.45
CA ASN A 55 -15.91 -8.33 13.16
C ASN A 55 -16.96 -9.28 12.57
N ALA A 56 -16.89 -9.57 11.26
CA ALA A 56 -17.82 -10.48 10.61
C ALA A 56 -17.51 -11.97 10.88
N TRP A 57 -16.24 -12.31 11.11
CA TRP A 57 -15.79 -13.70 11.23
C TRP A 57 -15.48 -14.16 12.64
N TYR A 58 -15.28 -13.23 13.57
CA TYR A 58 -14.89 -13.53 14.94
C TYR A 58 -15.80 -12.84 15.95
N GLU A 59 -15.80 -13.37 17.18
CA GLU A 59 -16.46 -12.81 18.34
C GLU A 59 -15.41 -12.47 19.42
N GLU A 60 -15.82 -11.84 20.52
CA GLU A 60 -14.93 -11.62 21.65
C GLU A 60 -14.50 -12.95 22.33
N PRO A 61 -13.27 -13.05 22.86
CA PRO A 61 -12.25 -11.99 22.98
C PRO A 61 -11.38 -11.81 21.72
N TYR A 62 -11.63 -12.55 20.63
CA TYR A 62 -10.74 -12.58 19.46
C TYR A 62 -10.72 -11.23 18.73
N ILE A 63 -11.86 -10.53 18.63
CA ILE A 63 -11.91 -9.19 18.06
C ILE A 63 -10.92 -8.28 18.81
N SER A 64 -11.05 -8.16 20.12
CA SER A 64 -10.16 -7.32 20.94
C SER A 64 -8.70 -7.77 20.87
N GLN A 65 -8.45 -9.08 20.80
CA GLN A 65 -7.10 -9.64 20.69
C GLN A 65 -6.37 -9.32 19.38
N TRP A 66 -7.10 -9.22 18.26
CA TRP A 66 -6.51 -9.07 16.92
C TRP A 66 -6.67 -7.68 16.32
N THR A 67 -7.50 -6.80 16.91
CA THR A 67 -7.79 -5.45 16.39
C THR A 67 -6.51 -4.66 16.13
N ASP A 68 -5.60 -4.62 17.10
CA ASP A 68 -4.34 -3.89 16.99
C ASP A 68 -3.45 -4.40 15.83
N SER A 69 -3.34 -5.72 15.68
CA SER A 69 -2.56 -6.32 14.59
C SER A 69 -3.22 -6.09 13.22
N VAL A 70 -4.54 -6.11 13.14
CA VAL A 70 -5.26 -5.76 11.91
C VAL A 70 -5.01 -4.30 11.53
N ILE A 71 -5.00 -3.39 12.50
CA ILE A 71 -4.71 -1.96 12.27
C ILE A 71 -3.28 -1.77 11.77
N VAL A 72 -2.29 -2.36 12.46
CA VAL A 72 -0.87 -2.28 12.07
C VAL A 72 -0.66 -2.83 10.67
N CYS A 73 -1.15 -4.04 10.40
CA CYS A 73 -1.05 -4.67 9.09
C CYS A 73 -1.72 -3.83 8.00
N GLY A 74 -2.98 -3.42 8.20
CA GLY A 74 -3.71 -2.64 7.19
C GLY A 74 -3.03 -1.31 6.87
N LEU A 75 -2.56 -0.58 7.87
CA LEU A 75 -1.95 0.74 7.66
C LEU A 75 -0.54 0.67 7.07
N LEU A 76 0.20 -0.43 7.29
CA LEU A 76 1.62 -0.50 6.98
C LEU A 76 1.99 -1.54 5.91
N HIS A 77 1.05 -2.38 5.45
CA HIS A 77 1.36 -3.47 4.51
C HIS A 77 2.12 -2.99 3.26
N ASP A 78 1.81 -1.78 2.84
CA ASP A 78 2.24 -1.18 1.59
C ASP A 78 3.31 -0.10 1.74
N LEU A 79 3.85 0.11 2.95
CA LEU A 79 4.84 1.15 3.25
C LEU A 79 6.07 1.09 2.31
N GLY A 80 6.47 -0.11 1.89
CA GLY A 80 7.57 -0.35 0.97
C GLY A 80 7.36 0.20 -0.44
N LYS A 81 6.13 0.62 -0.81
CA LYS A 81 5.84 1.35 -2.05
C LYS A 81 6.43 2.77 -2.05
N CYS A 82 6.75 3.34 -0.90
CA CYS A 82 7.42 4.64 -0.81
C CYS A 82 8.87 4.62 -1.34
N GLY A 83 9.47 3.43 -1.49
CA GLY A 83 10.86 3.27 -1.87
C GLY A 83 11.80 3.28 -0.66
N GLN A 84 13.11 3.30 -0.93
CA GLN A 84 14.16 3.21 0.09
C GLN A 84 15.45 3.88 -0.43
N PHE A 85 16.41 4.11 0.48
CA PHE A 85 17.72 4.70 0.16
C PHE A 85 17.62 6.07 -0.51
N GLN A 86 16.70 6.92 -0.03
CA GLN A 86 16.41 8.26 -0.58
C GLN A 86 15.94 8.24 -2.04
N LYS A 87 15.47 7.09 -2.53
CA LYS A 87 14.88 6.94 -3.85
C LYS A 87 13.39 6.64 -3.69
N PRO A 88 12.49 7.52 -4.18
CA PRO A 88 11.06 7.27 -4.08
C PRO A 88 10.69 6.03 -4.88
N GLY A 89 9.63 5.32 -4.47
CA GLY A 89 9.18 4.11 -5.18
C GLY A 89 8.50 4.42 -6.51
N TYR A 90 7.83 5.57 -6.59
CA TYR A 90 7.21 6.05 -7.83
C TYR A 90 7.73 7.44 -8.21
N VAL A 91 7.76 7.69 -9.51
CA VAL A 91 8.09 9.00 -10.11
C VAL A 91 7.08 9.34 -11.22
N PRO A 92 6.92 10.62 -11.57
CA PRO A 92 6.06 11.02 -12.68
C PRO A 92 6.42 10.29 -13.98
N ASN A 93 5.41 9.77 -14.67
CA ASN A 93 5.59 9.14 -15.96
C ASN A 93 5.44 10.17 -17.08
N ILE A 94 6.58 10.71 -17.53
CA ILE A 94 6.63 11.72 -18.58
C ILE A 94 6.65 11.06 -19.97
N VAL A 95 5.69 11.42 -20.81
CA VAL A 95 5.50 10.93 -22.17
C VAL A 95 5.54 12.07 -23.18
N LYS A 96 5.70 11.73 -24.47
CA LYS A 96 5.69 12.72 -25.55
C LYS A 96 4.29 13.34 -25.68
N ASP A 97 4.26 14.66 -25.78
CA ASP A 97 3.04 15.41 -26.03
C ASP A 97 2.96 15.78 -27.52
N GLY A 98 2.30 14.93 -28.30
CA GLY A 98 2.20 15.08 -29.74
C GLY A 98 3.53 14.93 -30.49
N ARG A 99 3.53 15.33 -31.77
CA ARG A 99 4.71 15.33 -32.64
C ARG A 99 5.09 16.77 -33.01
N PRO A 100 6.39 17.11 -33.04
CA PRO A 100 6.84 18.40 -33.55
C PRO A 100 6.32 18.69 -34.96
N THR A 101 6.03 19.95 -35.24
CA THR A 101 5.59 20.43 -36.56
C THR A 101 6.61 21.42 -37.12
N LYS A 102 6.49 21.79 -38.40
CA LYS A 102 7.34 22.86 -38.97
C LYS A 102 7.15 24.21 -38.26
N ALA A 103 5.95 24.48 -37.75
CA ALA A 103 5.62 25.71 -37.04
C ALA A 103 6.07 25.68 -35.56
N ASP A 104 6.10 24.48 -34.97
CA ASP A 104 6.56 24.24 -33.60
C ASP A 104 7.52 23.03 -33.57
N PRO A 105 8.82 23.24 -33.81
CA PRO A 105 9.78 22.16 -34.03
C PRO A 105 10.26 21.50 -32.73
N VAL A 106 9.86 22.00 -31.56
CA VAL A 106 10.32 21.49 -30.26
C VAL A 106 9.42 20.35 -29.79
N GLN A 107 10.01 19.22 -29.40
CA GLN A 107 9.25 18.13 -28.78
C GLN A 107 8.82 18.55 -27.38
N LYS A 108 7.50 18.55 -27.16
CA LYS A 108 6.88 18.76 -25.85
C LYS A 108 6.68 17.44 -25.12
N TYR A 109 6.57 17.53 -23.81
CA TYR A 109 6.37 16.41 -22.92
C TYR A 109 5.32 16.75 -21.88
N LYS A 110 4.53 15.76 -21.48
CA LYS A 110 3.53 15.87 -20.41
C LYS A 110 3.53 14.61 -19.55
N GLN A 111 2.95 14.69 -18.38
CA GLN A 111 2.67 13.49 -17.58
C GLN A 111 1.56 12.67 -18.27
N SER A 112 1.71 11.35 -18.26
CA SER A 112 0.73 10.44 -18.87
C SER A 112 -0.60 10.51 -18.12
N GLU A 113 -1.71 10.72 -18.83
CA GLU A 113 -3.05 10.74 -18.23
C GLU A 113 -3.51 9.33 -17.82
N SER A 114 -3.20 8.30 -18.64
CA SER A 114 -3.60 6.92 -18.35
C SER A 114 -2.69 6.19 -17.37
N LYS A 115 -1.44 6.63 -17.21
CA LYS A 115 -0.48 6.04 -16.29
C LYS A 115 0.40 7.14 -15.70
N PRO A 116 -0.14 8.00 -14.81
CA PRO A 116 0.53 9.21 -14.34
C PRO A 116 1.84 8.93 -13.61
N PHE A 117 2.01 7.74 -13.04
CA PHE A 117 3.20 7.38 -12.29
C PHE A 117 3.85 6.10 -12.84
N LYS A 118 5.15 5.96 -12.61
CA LYS A 118 5.89 4.74 -12.90
C LYS A 118 6.80 4.41 -11.73
N VAL A 119 7.09 3.12 -11.56
CA VAL A 119 8.12 2.69 -10.60
C VAL A 119 9.43 3.37 -10.96
N ASN A 120 10.10 3.91 -9.96
CA ASN A 120 11.37 4.61 -10.12
C ASN A 120 12.44 3.65 -10.66
N PRO A 121 12.96 3.87 -11.88
CA PRO A 121 13.95 2.97 -12.47
C PRO A 121 15.31 2.98 -11.74
N ASP A 122 15.58 4.00 -10.93
CA ASP A 122 16.81 4.10 -10.15
C ASP A 122 16.74 3.31 -8.83
N LEU A 123 15.54 2.95 -8.37
CA LEU A 123 15.32 2.10 -7.21
C LEU A 123 15.57 0.64 -7.59
N LEU A 124 16.43 -0.04 -6.83
CA LEU A 124 16.71 -1.45 -7.09
C LEU A 124 15.45 -2.29 -6.90
N ASN A 125 15.32 -3.32 -7.75
CA ASN A 125 14.16 -4.19 -7.76
C ASN A 125 14.12 -5.10 -6.52
N VAL A 126 13.49 -4.59 -5.47
CA VAL A 126 13.04 -5.35 -4.30
C VAL A 126 11.51 -5.29 -4.28
N PRO A 127 10.81 -6.41 -4.05
CA PRO A 127 9.37 -6.37 -3.84
C PRO A 127 8.96 -5.47 -2.67
N HIS A 128 7.82 -4.80 -2.77
CA HIS A 128 7.44 -3.78 -1.80
C HIS A 128 7.07 -4.39 -0.45
N GLU A 129 6.48 -5.59 -0.42
CA GLU A 129 6.18 -6.31 0.81
C GLU A 129 7.44 -6.67 1.63
N ILE A 130 8.55 -7.01 0.96
CA ILE A 130 9.86 -7.23 1.62
C ILE A 130 10.40 -5.90 2.18
N ARG A 131 10.26 -4.81 1.42
CA ARG A 131 10.65 -3.47 1.91
C ARG A 131 9.79 -3.04 3.09
N SER A 132 8.47 -3.25 3.05
CA SER A 132 7.54 -2.89 4.13
C SER A 132 8.00 -3.50 5.44
N VAL A 133 8.14 -4.84 5.50
CA VAL A 133 8.57 -5.50 6.75
C VAL A 133 9.98 -5.08 7.18
N THR A 134 10.88 -4.79 6.23
CA THR A 134 12.23 -4.30 6.55
C THR A 134 12.18 -2.92 7.22
N ILE A 135 11.48 -1.96 6.59
CA ILE A 135 11.36 -0.59 7.11
C ILE A 135 10.67 -0.59 8.47
N ILE A 136 9.54 -1.29 8.60
CA ILE A 136 8.76 -1.28 9.84
C ILE A 136 9.59 -1.80 11.02
N ASN A 137 10.35 -2.89 10.82
CA ASN A 137 11.20 -3.48 11.85
C ASN A 137 12.41 -2.62 12.27
N GLU A 138 12.74 -1.56 11.53
CA GLU A 138 13.73 -0.56 12.00
C GLU A 138 13.16 0.34 13.11
N TYR A 139 11.83 0.39 13.26
CA TYR A 139 11.15 1.32 14.16
C TYR A 139 10.35 0.64 15.26
N ILE A 140 9.63 -0.44 14.94
CA ILE A 140 8.80 -1.21 15.88
C ILE A 140 8.99 -2.71 15.64
N ALA A 141 8.82 -3.53 16.67
CA ALA A 141 8.84 -4.99 16.51
C ALA A 141 7.47 -5.50 16.05
N LEU A 142 7.42 -6.04 14.83
CA LEU A 142 6.24 -6.79 14.38
C LEU A 142 6.16 -8.13 15.10
N THR A 143 4.95 -8.60 15.40
CA THR A 143 4.77 -10.00 15.77
C THR A 143 5.05 -10.93 14.59
N GLU A 144 5.22 -12.22 14.85
CA GLU A 144 5.40 -13.22 13.79
C GLU A 144 4.23 -13.20 12.80
N GLU A 145 3.00 -13.08 13.30
CA GLU A 145 1.79 -13.06 12.50
C GLU A 145 1.65 -11.77 11.69
N GLU A 146 2.02 -10.61 12.25
CA GLU A 146 2.01 -9.33 11.53
C GLU A 146 3.04 -9.31 10.42
N TYR A 147 4.27 -9.76 10.72
CA TYR A 147 5.34 -9.89 9.74
C TYR A 147 4.89 -10.79 8.59
N HIS A 148 4.33 -11.96 8.91
CA HIS A 148 3.84 -12.91 7.92
C HIS A 148 2.69 -12.32 7.08
N ALA A 149 1.72 -11.67 7.71
CA ALA A 149 0.59 -11.06 7.00
C ALA A 149 1.05 -9.98 6.02
N ILE A 150 1.91 -9.06 6.45
CA ILE A 150 2.44 -7.99 5.58
C ILE A 150 3.30 -8.58 4.46
N LEU A 151 4.21 -9.52 4.77
CA LEU A 151 5.08 -10.13 3.78
C LEU A 151 4.29 -10.83 2.67
N TYR A 152 3.17 -11.46 3.01
CA TYR A 152 2.40 -12.25 2.05
C TYR A 152 1.13 -11.58 1.56
N HIS A 153 0.81 -10.33 1.94
CA HIS A 153 -0.50 -9.72 1.72
C HIS A 153 -1.00 -9.75 0.26
N ASN A 154 -0.12 -9.67 -0.74
CA ASN A 154 -0.48 -9.78 -2.15
C ASN A 154 -0.99 -11.18 -2.56
N GLY A 155 -0.78 -12.18 -1.71
CA GLY A 155 -1.23 -13.56 -1.88
C GLY A 155 -0.82 -14.15 -3.23
N LEU A 156 -1.82 -14.64 -3.98
CA LEU A 156 -1.64 -15.24 -5.31
C LEU A 156 -1.07 -14.28 -6.36
N TYR A 157 -1.10 -12.98 -6.11
CA TYR A 157 -0.65 -11.93 -7.03
C TYR A 157 0.73 -11.37 -6.64
N GLY A 158 1.30 -11.85 -5.52
CA GLY A 158 2.63 -11.47 -5.05
C GLY A 158 3.75 -12.35 -5.63
N PRO A 159 5.01 -11.88 -5.58
CA PRO A 159 6.16 -12.66 -6.04
C PRO A 159 6.45 -13.88 -5.16
N LEU A 160 5.92 -13.92 -3.93
CA LEU A 160 6.07 -15.04 -2.99
C LEU A 160 4.87 -16.00 -2.99
N TYR A 161 4.00 -15.96 -3.99
CA TYR A 161 2.74 -16.73 -4.01
C TYR A 161 2.91 -18.26 -3.81
N ARG A 162 4.06 -18.81 -4.25
CA ARG A 162 4.36 -20.25 -4.08
C ARG A 162 4.66 -20.61 -2.64
N GLU A 163 5.18 -19.67 -1.87
CA GLU A 163 5.59 -19.92 -0.49
C GLU A 163 4.40 -19.93 0.47
N ILE A 164 3.35 -19.15 0.16
CA ILE A 164 2.14 -19.03 0.99
C ILE A 164 1.05 -20.08 0.68
N ASN A 165 1.09 -20.71 -0.50
CA ASN A 165 0.07 -21.68 -0.92
C ASN A 165 -0.05 -22.86 0.08
N GLY A 166 -1.23 -23.04 0.66
CA GLY A 166 -1.52 -24.07 1.65
C GLY A 166 -0.96 -23.77 3.05
N LYS A 167 -0.44 -22.56 3.28
CA LYS A 167 0.12 -22.07 4.54
C LYS A 167 -0.54 -20.77 5.00
N GLU A 168 -1.78 -20.54 4.56
CA GLU A 168 -2.53 -19.34 4.85
C GLU A 168 -2.84 -19.23 6.35
N THR A 169 -2.70 -18.02 6.91
CA THR A 169 -3.11 -17.70 8.30
C THR A 169 -4.29 -16.73 8.30
N ALA A 170 -5.04 -16.69 9.41
CA ALA A 170 -6.24 -15.85 9.50
C ALA A 170 -5.95 -14.36 9.30
N LEU A 171 -4.91 -13.81 9.95
CA LEU A 171 -4.53 -12.41 9.80
C LEU A 171 -4.09 -12.08 8.36
N TYR A 172 -3.32 -12.97 7.73
CA TYR A 172 -2.96 -12.85 6.32
C TYR A 172 -4.22 -12.83 5.44
N MET A 173 -5.16 -13.75 5.63
CA MET A 173 -6.36 -13.84 4.81
C MET A 173 -7.25 -12.61 4.97
N ILE A 174 -7.43 -12.12 6.20
CA ILE A 174 -8.16 -10.86 6.47
C ILE A 174 -7.53 -9.70 5.70
N LEU A 175 -6.21 -9.54 5.80
CA LEU A 175 -5.48 -8.46 5.12
C LEU A 175 -5.57 -8.61 3.59
N HIS A 176 -5.27 -9.79 3.06
CA HIS A 176 -5.29 -10.09 1.63
C HIS A 176 -6.66 -9.83 1.02
N PHE A 177 -7.73 -10.30 1.65
CA PHE A 177 -9.07 -10.10 1.12
C PHE A 177 -9.52 -8.64 1.20
N ALA A 178 -9.16 -7.91 2.26
CA ALA A 178 -9.44 -6.49 2.35
C ALA A 178 -8.69 -5.69 1.29
N ASP A 179 -7.39 -5.93 1.10
CA ASP A 179 -6.58 -5.31 0.04
C ASP A 179 -7.17 -5.56 -1.35
N MET A 180 -7.53 -6.81 -1.64
CA MET A 180 -8.13 -7.18 -2.92
C MET A 180 -9.51 -6.57 -3.13
N TRP A 181 -10.30 -6.44 -2.07
CA TRP A 181 -11.60 -5.79 -2.15
C TRP A 181 -11.46 -4.29 -2.40
N CYS A 182 -10.54 -3.62 -1.69
CA CYS A 182 -10.28 -2.21 -1.86
C CYS A 182 -9.79 -1.89 -3.27
N SER A 183 -8.72 -2.55 -3.70
CA SER A 183 -8.06 -2.30 -5.00
C SER A 183 -8.92 -2.62 -6.21
N ARG A 184 -9.90 -3.53 -6.10
CA ARG A 184 -10.72 -3.99 -7.22
C ARG A 184 -12.16 -3.54 -7.19
N ILE A 185 -12.73 -3.20 -6.03
CA ILE A 185 -14.17 -2.92 -5.92
C ILE A 185 -14.40 -1.52 -5.39
N VAL A 186 -13.72 -1.16 -4.30
CA VAL A 186 -13.94 0.14 -3.64
C VAL A 186 -13.31 1.27 -4.45
N GLU A 187 -12.11 1.05 -4.99
CA GLU A 187 -11.28 2.10 -5.59
C GLU A 187 -11.32 2.11 -7.12
N GLU A 188 -12.06 1.18 -7.73
CA GLU A 188 -12.27 1.10 -9.19
C GLU A 188 -13.31 2.14 -9.68
N GLY A 189 -14.00 2.85 -8.77
CA GLY A 189 -15.17 3.69 -9.07
C GLY A 189 -15.00 5.23 -9.05
N ASP A 190 -13.80 5.75 -8.77
CA ASP A 190 -13.62 7.18 -8.42
C ASP A 190 -13.40 8.11 -9.63
N ASP A 191 -13.67 7.64 -10.86
CA ASP A 191 -13.68 8.49 -12.05
C ASP A 191 -15.07 9.09 -12.35
N ASN A 192 -16.16 8.69 -11.66
CA ASN A 192 -17.53 9.22 -11.92
C ASN A 192 -18.59 9.10 -10.79
N ALA A 193 -18.25 8.86 -9.52
CA ALA A 193 -19.26 8.71 -8.47
C ALA A 193 -19.51 10.00 -7.64
N GLU A 194 -20.16 11.00 -8.23
CA GLU A 194 -21.21 11.68 -7.47
C GLU A 194 -22.33 10.65 -7.29
N CYS A 195 -22.30 9.91 -6.18
CA CYS A 195 -23.45 9.11 -5.79
C CYS A 195 -23.76 9.39 -4.33
N ASP A 196 -24.82 10.17 -4.18
CA ASP A 196 -25.61 10.41 -2.98
C ASP A 196 -25.60 9.21 -2.03
N ILE A 197 -25.19 9.45 -0.80
CA ILE A 197 -25.55 8.61 0.34
C ILE A 197 -26.57 9.40 1.15
N ASN A 198 -27.85 9.14 0.89
CA ASN A 198 -28.94 9.35 1.85
C ASN A 198 -29.04 8.13 2.77
#